data_AF-A0A4S4KDP3-F1
#
_entry.id   AF-A0A4S4KDP3-F1
#
_cell.length_a   1.000
_cell.length_b   1.000
_cell.length_c   1.000
_cell.angle_alpha   90.00
_cell.angle_beta   90.00
_cell.angle_gamma   90.00
#
_symmetry.space_group_name_H-M   'P 1'
#
loop_
_entity.id
_entity.type
_entity.pdbx_description
1 polymer ?
#
loop_
_entity_poly.entity_id
_entity_poly.type
_entity_poly.pdbx_seq_one_letter_code
_entity_poly.pdbx_strand_id
1 'polypeptide(L)'
;MQPPDSVVTQLDIYTEEKFEDEEDLRERSLANHRRTASDSEVLLQDLINTAKQYDELYPEVVRALNSYRHILEKDSDISFKSDIIFVLNKFTEHASHIDNFDDSWCSFVKQFADSVRHITGQSLEAGTAQDGQNLIVGEELDSLRMRVDELSEERSRLQNELSQQVAELSTLRTLPLSVTSPTLRNQGKGNGENFHGLVQRLVQKEKQVIQLQGELERLKAQNPSESRELEEKAKRERDRAKWNTLMEEIAKSKLQNDELQTSFGIKEKEVTYLKRALESVYSRFRSREENREPEVDAQLMAARAIEDLTQKDDEIKVLNSEIEKLKAELAVKPRFITEQDFKHRVPPPPPPPPVKPKRAVTAPAMENGTDGTSTTLPSPPPPPPPPPGP
;
A
#
# COMPACT_ATOMS: atom_id res chain seq x y z
N MET A 1 3.98 -75.08 25.64
CA MET A 1 2.56 -75.19 25.98
C MET A 1 1.86 -74.00 25.37
N GLN A 2 0.92 -74.26 24.48
CA GLN A 2 0.16 -73.20 23.81
C GLN A 2 -0.90 -72.70 24.79
N PRO A 3 -1.10 -71.38 24.93
CA PRO A 3 -2.15 -70.85 25.77
C PRO A 3 -3.51 -71.43 25.33
N PRO A 4 -4.44 -71.70 26.26
CA PRO A 4 -5.79 -72.11 25.88
C PRO A 4 -6.42 -71.10 24.93
N ASP A 5 -7.07 -71.55 23.86
CA ASP A 5 -7.66 -70.69 22.84
C ASP A 5 -8.60 -69.64 23.44
N SER A 6 -9.31 -69.99 24.51
CA SER A 6 -10.13 -69.08 25.31
C SER A 6 -9.39 -67.85 25.83
N VAL A 7 -8.12 -67.99 26.22
CA VAL A 7 -7.29 -66.91 26.75
C VAL A 7 -6.77 -66.03 25.61
N VAL A 8 -6.46 -66.64 24.46
CA VAL A 8 -6.03 -65.91 23.25
C VAL A 8 -7.17 -65.05 22.73
N THR A 9 -8.37 -65.63 22.58
CA THR A 9 -9.57 -64.88 22.16
C THR A 9 -9.90 -63.74 23.12
N GLN A 10 -9.75 -63.95 24.42
CA GLN A 10 -10.01 -62.89 25.41
C GLN A 10 -8.98 -61.77 25.35
N LEU A 11 -7.71 -62.09 25.05
CA LEU A 11 -6.66 -61.10 24.80
C LEU A 11 -6.94 -60.30 23.53
N ASP A 12 -7.38 -60.95 22.45
CA ASP A 12 -7.72 -60.30 21.19
C ASP A 12 -8.88 -59.31 21.38
N ILE A 13 -9.95 -59.74 22.08
CA ILE A 13 -11.09 -58.88 22.43
C ILE A 13 -10.64 -57.67 23.27
N TYR A 14 -9.82 -57.91 24.30
CA TYR A 14 -9.33 -56.82 25.15
C TYR A 14 -8.44 -55.84 24.37
N THR A 15 -7.62 -56.32 23.45
CA THR A 15 -6.81 -55.44 22.60
C THR A 15 -7.68 -54.62 21.66
N GLU A 16 -8.70 -55.23 21.06
CA GLU A 16 -9.62 -54.55 20.15
C GLU A 16 -10.45 -53.49 20.89
N GLU A 17 -11.02 -53.83 22.06
CA GLU A 17 -11.74 -52.89 22.92
C GLU A 17 -10.83 -51.73 23.37
N LYS A 18 -9.58 -52.02 23.74
CA LYS A 18 -8.61 -50.96 24.10
C LYS A 18 -8.27 -50.06 22.90
N PHE A 19 -8.18 -50.61 21.69
CA PHE A 19 -7.92 -49.82 20.48
C PHE A 19 -9.13 -48.95 20.11
N GLU A 20 -10.34 -49.48 20.21
CA GLU A 20 -11.59 -48.72 20.01
C GLU A 20 -11.71 -47.60 21.04
N ASP A 21 -11.47 -47.88 22.32
CA ASP A 21 -11.52 -46.87 23.39
C ASP A 21 -10.50 -45.74 23.15
N GLU A 22 -9.27 -46.06 22.72
CA GLU A 22 -8.23 -45.07 22.42
C GLU A 22 -8.58 -44.24 21.18
N GLU A 23 -9.15 -44.87 20.15
CA GLU A 23 -9.61 -44.18 18.95
C GLU A 23 -10.79 -43.25 19.23
N ASP A 24 -11.79 -43.70 20.00
CA ASP A 24 -12.93 -42.87 20.40
C ASP A 24 -12.49 -41.69 21.28
N LEU A 25 -11.51 -41.90 22.17
CA LEU A 25 -10.92 -40.80 22.95
C LEU A 25 -10.18 -39.79 22.06
N ARG A 26 -9.44 -40.27 21.06
CA ARG A 26 -8.74 -39.42 20.07
C ARG A 26 -9.73 -38.67 19.19
N GLU A 27 -10.79 -39.32 18.74
CA GLU A 27 -11.84 -38.72 17.91
C GLU A 27 -12.59 -37.63 18.68
N ARG A 28 -12.97 -37.89 19.94
CA ARG A 28 -13.60 -36.89 20.82
C ARG A 28 -12.66 -35.72 21.11
N SER A 29 -11.36 -35.97 21.28
CA SER A 29 -10.36 -34.92 21.47
C SER A 29 -10.22 -34.03 20.23
N LEU A 30 -10.14 -34.64 19.04
CA LEU A 30 -10.07 -33.91 17.77
C LEU A 30 -11.37 -33.16 17.43
N ALA A 31 -12.52 -33.76 17.70
CA ALA A 31 -13.83 -33.14 17.48
C ALA A 31 -14.05 -31.95 18.41
N ASN A 32 -13.61 -32.04 19.67
CA ASN A 32 -13.62 -30.91 20.59
C ASN A 32 -12.63 -29.83 20.15
N HIS A 33 -11.40 -30.20 19.76
CA HIS A 33 -10.40 -29.23 19.31
C HIS A 33 -10.84 -28.49 18.03
N ARG A 34 -11.51 -29.15 17.09
CA ARG A 34 -12.10 -28.51 15.89
C ARG A 34 -13.31 -27.62 16.19
N ARG A 35 -14.06 -27.90 17.26
CA ARG A 35 -15.19 -27.07 17.70
C ARG A 35 -14.75 -25.89 18.58
N THR A 36 -13.60 -25.98 19.23
CA THR A 36 -13.05 -24.90 20.10
C THR A 36 -11.94 -24.09 19.47
N ALA A 37 -11.27 -24.59 18.43
CA ALA A 37 -10.38 -23.76 17.61
C ALA A 37 -11.25 -22.81 16.80
N SER A 38 -11.55 -21.64 17.37
CA SER A 38 -12.08 -20.52 16.59
C SER A 38 -11.10 -20.22 15.46
N ASP A 39 -11.58 -19.72 14.32
CA ASP A 39 -10.74 -19.37 13.18
C ASP A 39 -9.51 -18.51 13.58
N SER A 40 -9.62 -17.74 14.66
CA SER A 40 -8.52 -16.97 15.26
C SER A 40 -7.37 -17.82 15.81
N GLU A 41 -7.65 -18.98 16.42
CA GLU A 41 -6.63 -19.89 16.95
C GLU A 41 -5.87 -20.55 15.80
N VAL A 42 -6.57 -20.93 14.72
CA VAL A 42 -5.96 -21.47 13.51
C VAL A 42 -5.03 -20.44 12.86
N LEU A 43 -5.48 -19.19 12.70
CA LEU A 43 -4.66 -18.10 12.15
C LEU A 43 -3.43 -17.78 13.02
N LEU A 44 -3.58 -17.79 14.34
CA LEU A 44 -2.46 -17.56 15.27
C LEU A 44 -1.43 -18.70 15.18
N GLN A 45 -1.91 -19.94 15.11
CA GLN A 45 -1.07 -21.11 14.97
C GLN A 45 -0.32 -21.11 13.63
N ASP A 46 -0.98 -20.73 12.54
CA ASP A 46 -0.36 -20.59 11.21
C ASP A 46 0.68 -19.47 11.18
N LEU A 47 0.41 -18.32 11.81
CA LEU A 47 1.39 -17.23 11.97
C LEU A 47 2.63 -17.71 12.72
N ILE A 48 2.44 -18.41 13.84
CA ILE A 48 3.54 -18.95 14.66
C ILE A 48 4.34 -20.00 13.88
N ASN A 49 3.67 -20.90 13.17
CA ASN A 49 4.32 -21.93 12.36
C ASN A 49 5.13 -21.30 11.21
N THR A 50 4.59 -20.26 10.58
CA THR A 50 5.28 -19.52 9.51
C THR A 50 6.50 -18.77 10.07
N ALA A 51 6.34 -18.10 11.21
CA ALA A 51 7.44 -17.38 11.85
C ALA A 51 8.59 -18.31 12.28
N LYS A 52 8.27 -19.52 12.77
CA LYS A 52 9.26 -20.55 13.14
C LYS A 52 10.11 -21.06 11.98
N GLN A 53 9.68 -20.86 10.73
CA GLN A 53 10.52 -21.17 9.56
C GLN A 53 11.71 -20.21 9.43
N TYR A 54 11.67 -19.07 10.13
CA TYR A 54 12.67 -18.01 10.10
C TYR A 54 13.16 -17.71 11.54
N ASP A 55 14.28 -18.32 11.93
CA ASP A 55 14.80 -18.28 13.31
C ASP A 55 14.96 -16.86 13.88
N GLU A 56 15.31 -15.88 13.05
CA GLU A 56 15.51 -14.49 13.47
C GLU A 56 14.20 -13.69 13.58
N LEU A 57 13.15 -14.07 12.84
CA LEU A 57 11.87 -13.36 12.81
C LEU A 57 10.89 -13.87 13.88
N TYR A 58 11.02 -15.14 14.28
CA TYR A 58 10.16 -15.71 15.31
C TYR A 58 10.15 -14.91 16.63
N PRO A 59 11.31 -14.48 17.20
CA PRO A 59 11.33 -13.65 18.40
C PRO A 59 10.64 -12.29 18.21
N GLU A 60 10.71 -11.70 17.00
CA GLU A 60 10.08 -10.41 16.69
C GLU A 60 8.56 -10.52 16.63
N VAL A 61 8.03 -11.59 16.03
CA VAL A 61 6.59 -11.87 16.00
C VAL A 61 6.05 -12.10 17.42
N VAL A 62 6.77 -12.87 18.24
CA VAL A 62 6.40 -13.08 19.66
C VAL A 62 6.43 -11.77 20.43
N ARG A 63 7.43 -10.91 20.19
CA ARG A 63 7.51 -9.59 20.82
C ARG A 63 6.33 -8.69 20.42
N ALA A 64 5.94 -8.70 19.14
CA ALA A 64 4.78 -7.95 18.66
C ALA A 64 3.48 -8.42 19.33
N LEU A 65 3.23 -9.74 19.37
CA LEU A 65 2.08 -10.33 20.08
C LEU A 65 2.06 -9.95 21.56
N ASN A 66 3.22 -9.94 22.21
CA ASN A 66 3.33 -9.51 23.59
C ASN A 66 3.03 -8.01 23.75
N SER A 67 3.44 -7.15 22.82
CA SER A 67 3.07 -5.72 22.82
C SER A 67 1.56 -5.51 22.70
N TYR A 68 0.88 -6.28 21.84
CA TYR A 68 -0.60 -6.25 21.76
C TYR A 68 -1.24 -6.62 23.09
N ARG A 69 -0.73 -7.66 23.76
CA ARG A 69 -1.17 -8.03 25.11
C ARG A 69 -0.99 -6.88 26.12
N HIS A 70 0.16 -6.21 26.12
CA HIS A 70 0.43 -5.09 27.03
C HIS A 70 -0.52 -3.91 26.80
N ILE A 71 -0.87 -3.61 25.54
CA ILE A 71 -1.85 -2.57 25.20
C ILE A 71 -3.24 -2.92 25.76
N LEU A 72 -3.63 -4.19 25.65
CA LEU A 72 -4.93 -4.67 26.13
C LEU A 72 -5.01 -4.74 27.66
N GLU A 73 -3.92 -5.09 28.34
CA GLU A 73 -3.84 -5.16 29.82
C GLU A 73 -3.74 -3.79 30.50
N LYS A 74 -3.24 -2.76 29.80
CA LYS A 74 -3.10 -1.41 30.34
C LYS A 74 -4.46 -0.86 30.81
N ASP A 75 -4.51 -0.24 31.98
CA ASP A 75 -5.72 0.43 32.45
C ASP A 75 -5.94 1.72 31.64
N SER A 76 -6.90 1.67 30.71
CA SER A 76 -7.20 2.71 29.73
C SER A 76 -8.59 2.45 29.14
N ASP A 77 -9.23 3.50 28.62
CA ASP A 77 -10.55 3.38 28.00
C ASP A 77 -10.55 2.41 26.80
N ILE A 78 -11.66 1.70 26.63
CA ILE A 78 -11.86 0.73 25.54
C ILE A 78 -11.81 1.44 24.18
N SER A 79 -12.35 2.67 24.11
CA SER A 79 -12.29 3.51 22.90
C SER A 79 -10.83 3.76 22.48
N PHE A 80 -10.00 4.19 23.43
CA PHE A 80 -8.58 4.43 23.22
C PHE A 80 -7.80 3.17 22.84
N LYS A 81 -8.11 2.02 23.47
CA LYS A 81 -7.52 0.73 23.08
C LYS A 81 -7.91 0.35 21.65
N SER A 82 -9.18 0.52 21.28
CA SER A 82 -9.67 0.29 19.92
C SER A 82 -8.93 1.16 18.90
N ASP A 83 -8.73 2.44 19.23
CA ASP A 83 -7.98 3.37 18.37
C ASP A 83 -6.52 2.94 18.18
N ILE A 84 -5.83 2.52 19.25
CA ILE A 84 -4.46 2.00 19.15
C ILE A 84 -4.40 0.75 18.27
N ILE A 85 -5.32 -0.21 18.49
CA ILE A 85 -5.37 -1.44 17.69
C ILE A 85 -5.66 -1.13 16.22
N PHE A 86 -6.55 -0.16 15.94
CA PHE A 86 -6.80 0.30 14.57
C PHE A 86 -5.55 0.88 13.92
N VAL A 87 -4.83 1.77 14.62
CA VAL A 87 -3.59 2.38 14.12
C VAL A 87 -2.53 1.31 13.83
N LEU A 88 -2.36 0.34 14.73
CA LEU A 88 -1.41 -0.77 14.52
C LEU A 88 -1.80 -1.66 13.35
N ASN A 89 -3.09 -1.97 13.19
CA ASN A 89 -3.57 -2.76 12.07
C ASN A 89 -3.33 -2.04 10.74
N LYS A 90 -3.62 -0.73 10.67
CA LYS A 90 -3.35 0.07 9.47
C LYS A 90 -1.87 0.18 9.15
N PHE A 91 -1.01 0.29 10.16
CA PHE A 91 0.43 0.29 9.96
C PHE A 91 0.90 -1.04 9.35
N THR A 92 0.49 -2.18 9.92
CA THR A 92 0.84 -3.51 9.42
C THR A 92 0.27 -3.77 8.03
N GLU A 93 -0.97 -3.33 7.76
CA GLU A 93 -1.62 -3.42 6.46
C GLU A 93 -0.84 -2.65 5.39
N HIS A 94 -0.43 -1.41 5.65
CA HIS A 94 0.35 -0.65 4.67
C HIS A 94 1.80 -1.16 4.56
N ALA A 95 2.38 -1.67 5.66
CA ALA A 95 3.76 -2.17 5.67
C ALA A 95 3.92 -3.46 4.86
N SER A 96 2.89 -4.30 4.77
CA SER A 96 2.93 -5.53 3.96
C SER A 96 2.95 -5.27 2.45
N HIS A 97 2.69 -4.04 2.00
CA HIS A 97 2.76 -3.63 0.60
C HIS A 97 4.09 -2.94 0.23
N ILE A 98 5.03 -2.82 1.17
CA ILE A 98 6.35 -2.23 0.91
C ILE A 98 7.27 -3.32 0.35
N ASP A 99 7.61 -3.21 -0.93
CA ASP A 99 8.62 -4.07 -1.56
C ASP A 99 10.05 -3.53 -1.34
N ASN A 100 10.21 -2.21 -1.24
CA ASN A 100 11.48 -1.52 -0.98
C ASN A 100 11.26 -0.27 -0.13
N PHE A 101 12.01 -0.15 0.97
CA PHE A 101 11.95 1.03 1.84
C PHE A 101 12.51 2.29 1.18
N ASP A 102 13.54 2.18 0.32
CA ASP A 102 14.19 3.37 -0.24
C ASP A 102 13.23 4.20 -1.13
N ASP A 103 12.41 3.51 -1.94
CA ASP A 103 11.51 4.17 -2.90
C ASP A 103 10.08 4.32 -2.36
N SER A 104 9.64 3.40 -1.51
CA SER A 104 8.22 3.32 -1.10
C SER A 104 7.94 3.90 0.27
N TRP A 105 8.96 4.27 1.06
CA TRP A 105 8.77 4.76 2.43
C TRP A 105 7.89 6.01 2.50
N CYS A 106 8.17 7.04 1.70
CA CYS A 106 7.35 8.27 1.72
C CYS A 106 5.89 8.00 1.33
N SER A 107 5.68 7.13 0.34
CA SER A 107 4.33 6.73 -0.09
C SER A 107 3.61 5.97 1.02
N PHE A 108 4.29 5.02 1.65
CA PHE A 108 3.80 4.26 2.81
C PHE A 108 3.41 5.19 3.97
N VAL A 109 4.31 6.07 4.42
CA VAL A 109 4.06 6.96 5.56
C VAL A 109 2.89 7.89 5.27
N LYS A 110 2.78 8.41 4.04
CA LYS A 110 1.66 9.26 3.64
C LYS A 110 0.33 8.50 3.65
N GLN A 111 0.28 7.31 3.05
CA GLN A 111 -0.92 6.47 3.04
C GLN A 111 -1.35 6.07 4.45
N PHE A 112 -0.39 5.66 5.29
CA PHE A 112 -0.63 5.38 6.69
C PHE A 112 -1.17 6.60 7.44
N ALA A 113 -0.50 7.76 7.33
CA ALA A 113 -0.92 9.00 7.98
C ALA A 113 -2.33 9.43 7.57
N ASP A 114 -2.66 9.33 6.29
CA ASP A 114 -4.01 9.60 5.77
C ASP A 114 -5.04 8.62 6.36
N SER A 115 -4.69 7.35 6.50
CA SER A 115 -5.59 6.31 7.03
C SER A 115 -5.95 6.52 8.51
N VAL A 116 -5.02 7.06 9.32
CA VAL A 116 -5.21 7.27 10.77
C VAL A 116 -5.58 8.71 11.13
N ARG A 117 -5.65 9.62 10.15
CA ARG A 117 -5.92 11.06 10.34
C ARG A 117 -7.18 11.35 11.15
N HIS A 118 -8.22 10.53 10.99
CA HIS A 118 -9.49 10.69 11.70
C HIS A 118 -9.41 10.36 13.20
N ILE A 119 -8.39 9.60 13.61
CA ILE A 119 -8.12 9.23 15.01
C ILE A 119 -7.10 10.20 15.61
N THR A 120 -6.01 10.49 14.90
CA THR A 120 -4.92 11.32 15.42
C THR A 120 -5.21 12.81 15.37
N GLY A 121 -6.10 13.25 14.47
CA GLY A 121 -6.39 14.66 14.21
C GLY A 121 -5.20 15.44 13.63
N GLN A 122 -4.09 14.77 13.31
CA GLN A 122 -2.87 15.38 12.81
C GLN A 122 -2.62 14.93 11.37
N SER A 123 -2.29 15.90 10.51
CA SER A 123 -1.81 15.64 9.15
C SER A 123 -0.29 15.50 9.20
N LEU A 124 0.23 14.29 8.99
CA LEU A 124 1.66 14.06 8.88
C LEU A 124 2.06 14.29 7.42
N GLU A 125 2.78 15.38 7.12
CA GLU A 125 3.45 15.54 5.83
C GLU A 125 4.76 14.77 5.88
N ALA A 126 4.78 13.58 5.26
CA ALA A 126 6.00 12.82 5.08
C ALA A 126 6.92 13.58 4.13
N GLY A 127 7.98 14.19 4.66
CA GLY A 127 9.00 14.86 3.88
C GLY A 127 9.55 13.92 2.82
N THR A 128 9.51 14.34 1.57
CA THR A 128 10.00 13.56 0.44
C THR A 128 11.52 13.64 0.37
N ALA A 129 12.18 12.75 -0.39
CA ALA A 129 13.60 12.93 -0.74
C ALA A 129 13.88 14.30 -1.43
N GLN A 130 12.84 14.91 -2.01
CA GLN A 130 12.85 16.27 -2.53
C GLN A 130 12.97 17.33 -1.43
N ASP A 131 12.56 17.05 -0.18
CA ASP A 131 12.80 17.93 0.97
C ASP A 131 14.25 17.86 1.45
N GLY A 132 14.91 16.71 1.31
CA GLY A 132 16.37 16.61 1.45
C GLY A 132 17.11 17.42 0.39
N GLN A 133 16.63 17.39 -0.87
CA GLN A 133 17.14 18.27 -1.92
C GLN A 133 16.81 19.75 -1.66
N ASN A 134 15.63 20.08 -1.13
CA ASN A 134 15.29 21.47 -0.77
C ASN A 134 16.14 21.98 0.41
N LEU A 135 16.53 21.11 1.35
CA LEU A 135 17.47 21.42 2.41
C LEU A 135 18.87 21.70 1.84
N ILE A 136 19.38 20.83 0.96
CA ILE A 136 20.67 21.03 0.28
C ILE A 136 20.66 22.30 -0.59
N VAL A 137 19.59 22.51 -1.36
CA VAL A 137 19.40 23.72 -2.16
C VAL A 137 19.26 24.94 -1.25
N GLY A 138 18.63 24.81 -0.08
CA GLY A 138 18.55 25.87 0.93
C GLY A 138 19.92 26.27 1.47
N GLU A 139 20.76 25.29 1.83
CA GLU A 139 22.14 25.51 2.29
C GLU A 139 23.02 26.14 1.20
N GLU A 140 22.87 25.70 -0.06
CA GLU A 140 23.56 26.29 -1.21
C GLU A 140 23.09 27.72 -1.49
N LEU A 141 21.80 27.99 -1.33
CA LEU A 141 21.20 29.30 -1.57
C LEU A 141 21.57 30.30 -0.46
N ASP A 142 21.67 29.84 0.79
CA ASP A 142 22.19 30.63 1.90
C ASP A 142 23.70 30.88 1.76
N SER A 143 24.46 29.89 1.31
CA SER A 143 25.89 30.07 0.97
C SER A 143 26.07 31.07 -0.18
N LEU A 144 25.22 31.01 -1.19
CA LEU A 144 25.24 31.94 -2.32
C LEU A 144 24.84 33.35 -1.88
N ARG A 145 23.86 33.49 -0.98
CA ARG A 145 23.48 34.78 -0.38
C ARG A 145 24.64 35.39 0.40
N MET A 146 25.29 34.63 1.27
CA MET A 146 26.48 35.12 1.98
C MET A 146 27.56 35.59 1.01
N ARG A 147 27.79 34.84 -0.07
CA ARG A 147 28.79 35.23 -1.07
C ARG A 147 28.41 36.49 -1.84
N VAL A 148 27.13 36.68 -2.14
CA VAL A 148 26.61 37.90 -2.77
C VAL A 148 26.76 39.09 -1.82
N ASP A 149 26.49 38.91 -0.52
CA ASP A 149 26.65 39.96 0.48
C ASP A 149 28.13 40.36 0.63
N GLU A 150 29.04 39.39 0.71
CA GLU A 150 30.50 39.64 0.73
C GLU A 150 30.96 40.41 -0.52
N LEU A 151 30.53 39.98 -1.71
CA LEU A 151 30.89 40.66 -2.97
C LEU A 151 30.27 42.06 -3.06
N SER A 152 29.07 42.25 -2.51
CA SER A 152 28.41 43.56 -2.43
C SER A 152 29.16 44.51 -1.49
N GLU A 153 29.63 44.01 -0.36
CA GLU A 153 30.44 44.76 0.60
C GLU A 153 31.81 45.11 -0.01
N GLU A 154 32.47 44.16 -0.67
CA GLU A 154 33.74 44.39 -1.36
C GLU A 154 33.59 45.41 -2.50
N ARG A 155 32.52 45.30 -3.31
CA ARG A 155 32.20 46.29 -4.34
C ARG A 155 31.98 47.67 -3.74
N SER A 156 31.23 47.76 -2.64
CA SER A 156 30.98 49.04 -1.95
C SER A 156 32.27 49.64 -1.40
N ARG A 157 33.16 48.80 -0.83
CA ARG A 157 34.48 49.21 -0.34
C ARG A 157 35.37 49.74 -1.47
N LEU A 158 35.48 49.01 -2.58
CA LEU A 158 36.26 49.42 -3.75
C LEU A 158 35.71 50.70 -4.38
N GLN A 159 34.38 50.85 -4.42
CA GLN A 159 33.73 52.05 -4.93
C GLN A 159 34.01 53.27 -4.03
N ASN A 160 34.04 53.08 -2.71
CA ASN A 160 34.42 54.12 -1.75
C ASN A 160 35.91 54.50 -1.90
N GLU A 161 36.79 53.51 -2.04
CA GLU A 161 38.23 53.73 -2.26
C GLU A 161 38.50 54.48 -3.57
N LEU A 162 37.82 54.10 -4.66
CA LEU A 162 37.87 54.82 -5.92
C LEU A 162 37.36 56.26 -5.78
N SER A 163 36.24 56.46 -5.08
CA SER A 163 35.68 57.79 -4.84
C SER A 163 36.64 58.66 -4.03
N GLN A 164 37.31 58.08 -3.04
CA GLN A 164 38.34 58.74 -2.24
C GLN A 164 39.55 59.12 -3.12
N GLN A 165 40.08 58.20 -3.93
CA GLN A 165 41.20 58.50 -4.85
C GLN A 165 40.83 59.58 -5.88
N VAL A 166 39.59 59.57 -6.39
CA VAL A 166 39.10 60.62 -7.29
C VAL A 166 39.00 61.97 -6.57
N ALA A 167 38.53 61.98 -5.31
CA ALA A 167 38.49 63.20 -4.49
C ALA A 167 39.91 63.72 -4.20
N GLU A 168 40.86 62.84 -3.88
CA GLU A 168 42.27 63.17 -3.67
C GLU A 168 42.91 63.72 -4.95
N LEU A 169 42.71 63.08 -6.11
CA LEU A 169 43.19 63.56 -7.41
C LEU A 169 42.55 64.90 -7.80
N SER A 170 41.26 65.09 -7.54
CA SER A 170 40.57 66.36 -7.74
C SER A 170 41.15 67.46 -6.85
N THR A 171 41.48 67.13 -5.60
CA THR A 171 42.11 68.06 -4.65
C THR A 171 43.54 68.40 -5.08
N LEU A 172 44.31 67.42 -5.55
CA LEU A 172 45.65 67.62 -6.12
C LEU A 172 45.63 68.44 -7.41
N ARG A 173 44.59 68.31 -8.24
CA ARG A 173 44.39 69.14 -9.44
C ARG A 173 43.93 70.56 -9.11
N THR A 174 43.23 70.76 -8.00
CA THR A 174 42.70 72.06 -7.57
C THR A 174 43.66 72.82 -6.65
N LEU A 175 44.65 72.14 -6.06
CA LEU A 175 45.84 72.77 -5.50
C LEU A 175 46.54 73.54 -6.64
N PRO A 176 46.75 74.86 -6.49
CA PRO A 176 47.43 75.62 -7.52
C PRO A 176 48.85 75.07 -7.62
N LEU A 177 49.22 74.56 -8.80
CA LEU A 177 50.61 74.54 -9.24
C LEU A 177 51.09 76.00 -9.34
N SER A 178 51.30 76.62 -8.19
CA SER A 178 52.04 77.86 -8.00
C SER A 178 53.51 77.49 -7.84
N VAL A 179 54.09 76.91 -8.89
CA VAL A 179 55.50 77.14 -9.21
C VAL A 179 55.56 77.37 -10.71
N THR A 180 55.01 78.50 -11.14
CA THR A 180 55.63 79.21 -12.24
C THR A 180 57.06 79.52 -11.80
N SER A 181 58.03 78.92 -12.49
CA SER A 181 59.31 79.59 -12.64
C SER A 181 59.02 80.91 -13.35
N PRO A 182 59.38 82.03 -12.70
CA PRO A 182 60.43 82.83 -13.29
C PRO A 182 61.46 83.22 -12.24
N THR A 183 62.73 82.95 -12.58
CA THR A 183 63.89 83.81 -12.32
C THR A 183 63.95 84.61 -11.01
N LEU A 184 64.99 84.27 -10.25
CA LEU A 184 65.96 85.19 -9.67
C LEU A 184 65.46 86.25 -8.68
N ARG A 185 65.86 86.04 -7.41
CA ARG A 185 66.32 87.05 -6.43
C ARG A 185 65.55 88.38 -6.38
N ASN A 186 64.79 88.60 -5.29
CA ASN A 186 65.18 89.60 -4.30
C ASN A 186 64.26 89.60 -3.06
N GLN A 187 64.93 89.82 -1.92
CA GLN A 187 64.51 90.43 -0.65
C GLN A 187 63.01 90.66 -0.36
N GLY A 188 62.62 90.31 0.87
CA GLY A 188 61.67 91.15 1.62
C GLY A 188 60.61 90.40 2.42
N LYS A 189 60.92 90.13 3.69
CA LYS A 189 60.04 90.33 4.87
C LYS A 189 58.53 90.47 4.56
N GLY A 190 57.75 89.38 4.65
CA GLY A 190 56.29 89.46 4.45
C GLY A 190 55.53 88.13 4.43
N ASN A 191 55.81 87.19 5.33
CA ASN A 191 55.15 85.87 5.31
C ASN A 191 53.72 85.85 5.89
N GLY A 192 53.18 87.00 6.33
CA GLY A 192 51.83 87.12 6.91
C GLY A 192 50.71 87.35 5.90
N GLU A 193 51.01 87.93 4.72
CA GLU A 193 50.00 88.29 3.72
C GLU A 193 49.51 87.09 2.90
N ASN A 194 50.37 86.11 2.63
CA ASN A 194 49.98 84.88 1.91
C ASN A 194 49.02 84.00 2.72
N PHE A 195 49.23 83.90 4.04
CA PHE A 195 48.32 83.18 4.93
C PHE A 195 46.99 83.93 5.06
N HIS A 196 47.05 85.26 5.14
CA HIS A 196 45.87 86.11 5.15
C HIS A 196 45.03 85.96 3.86
N GLY A 197 45.67 85.92 2.68
CA GLY A 197 44.98 85.71 1.40
C GLY A 197 44.37 84.31 1.23
N LEU A 198 45.03 83.27 1.77
CA LEU A 198 44.49 81.90 1.77
C LEU A 198 43.27 81.79 2.71
N VAL A 199 43.37 82.35 3.91
CA VAL A 199 42.26 82.42 4.87
C VAL A 199 41.10 83.22 4.28
N GLN A 200 41.36 84.34 3.61
CA GLN A 200 40.32 85.14 2.97
C GLN A 200 39.63 84.38 1.83
N ARG A 201 40.38 83.63 1.02
CA ARG A 201 39.81 82.77 -0.04
C ARG A 201 39.02 81.59 0.53
N LEU A 202 39.47 81.01 1.64
CA LEU A 202 38.76 79.94 2.35
C LEU A 202 37.44 80.45 2.92
N VAL A 203 37.45 81.61 3.59
CA VAL A 203 36.25 82.28 4.10
C VAL A 203 35.29 82.62 2.96
N GLN A 204 35.81 83.03 1.80
CA GLN A 204 34.99 83.34 0.64
C GLN A 204 34.37 82.08 0.00
N LYS A 205 35.08 80.94 0.01
CA LYS A 205 34.54 79.63 -0.39
C LYS A 205 33.53 79.09 0.60
N GLU A 206 33.79 79.21 1.90
CA GLU A 206 32.83 78.84 2.96
C GLU A 206 31.52 79.61 2.77
N LYS A 207 31.62 80.91 2.50
CA LYS A 207 30.46 81.74 2.18
C LYS A 207 29.74 81.28 0.91
N GLN A 208 30.48 80.84 -0.12
CA GLN A 208 29.89 80.29 -1.35
C GLN A 208 29.21 78.94 -1.11
N VAL A 209 29.78 78.09 -0.24
CA VAL A 209 29.17 76.81 0.16
C VAL A 209 27.88 77.06 0.93
N ILE A 210 27.89 77.98 1.90
CA ILE A 210 26.68 78.38 2.64
C ILE A 210 25.64 78.95 1.67
N GLN A 211 26.05 79.75 0.69
CA GLN A 211 25.13 80.30 -0.32
C GLN A 211 24.52 79.19 -1.19
N LEU A 212 25.33 78.24 -1.68
CA LEU A 212 24.85 77.12 -2.48
C LEU A 212 23.98 76.15 -1.67
N GLN A 213 24.30 75.93 -0.39
CA GLN A 213 23.45 75.17 0.53
C GLN A 213 22.10 75.86 0.72
N GLY A 214 22.09 77.18 0.91
CA GLY A 214 20.86 77.98 1.00
C GLY A 214 20.06 77.96 -0.31
N GLU A 215 20.72 78.00 -1.47
CA GLU A 215 20.06 77.88 -2.77
C GLU A 215 19.48 76.48 -2.98
N LEU A 216 20.16 75.42 -2.53
CA LEU A 216 19.69 74.04 -2.60
C LEU A 216 18.51 73.79 -1.65
N GLU A 217 18.55 74.36 -0.44
CA GLU A 217 17.44 74.35 0.51
C GLU A 217 16.25 75.14 -0.03
N ARG A 218 16.49 76.31 -0.66
CA ARG A 218 15.44 77.10 -1.30
C ARG A 218 14.82 76.38 -2.49
N LEU A 219 15.62 75.71 -3.32
CA LEU A 219 15.14 74.89 -4.44
C LEU A 219 14.32 73.70 -3.93
N LYS A 220 14.80 73.03 -2.87
CA LYS A 220 14.08 71.93 -2.23
C LYS A 220 12.77 72.40 -1.59
N ALA A 221 12.74 73.61 -1.03
CA ALA A 221 11.54 74.23 -0.47
C ALA A 221 10.58 74.76 -1.54
N GLN A 222 11.08 75.13 -2.74
CA GLN A 222 10.27 75.52 -3.89
C GLN A 222 9.66 74.32 -4.62
N ASN A 223 10.35 73.17 -4.66
CA ASN A 223 9.89 71.95 -5.34
C ASN A 223 9.75 70.73 -4.40
N PRO A 224 9.02 70.82 -3.27
CA PRO A 224 8.80 69.66 -2.40
C PRO A 224 7.91 68.60 -3.04
N SER A 225 7.11 68.97 -4.06
CA SER A 225 6.25 68.07 -4.83
C SER A 225 7.05 67.13 -5.74
N GLU A 226 8.17 67.58 -6.31
CA GLU A 226 8.93 66.82 -7.32
C GLU A 226 9.58 65.56 -6.71
N SER A 227 10.12 65.67 -5.49
CA SER A 227 10.64 64.50 -4.75
C SER A 227 9.53 63.49 -4.42
N ARG A 228 8.34 63.98 -4.06
CA ARG A 228 7.18 63.15 -3.73
C ARG A 228 6.60 62.47 -4.98
N GLU A 229 6.57 63.17 -6.11
CA GLU A 229 6.12 62.65 -7.40
C GLU A 229 7.05 61.57 -7.94
N LEU A 230 8.36 61.72 -7.78
CA LEU A 230 9.34 60.68 -8.13
C LEU A 230 9.16 59.41 -7.28
N GLU A 231 8.92 59.57 -5.98
CA GLU A 231 8.67 58.43 -5.09
C GLU A 231 7.34 57.74 -5.40
N GLU A 232 6.26 58.50 -5.67
CA GLU A 232 5.01 57.91 -6.13
C GLU A 232 5.13 57.23 -7.49
N LYS A 233 5.94 57.78 -8.41
CA LYS A 233 6.22 57.16 -9.71
C LYS A 233 6.97 55.84 -9.54
N ALA A 234 7.98 55.80 -8.69
CA ALA A 234 8.72 54.57 -8.36
C ALA A 234 7.81 53.53 -7.69
N LYS A 235 6.88 53.97 -6.82
CA LYS A 235 5.88 53.07 -6.22
C LYS A 235 4.93 52.51 -7.27
N ARG A 236 4.36 53.36 -8.14
CA ARG A 236 3.48 52.92 -9.24
C ARG A 236 4.18 51.99 -10.22
N GLU A 237 5.47 52.20 -10.47
CA GLU A 237 6.29 51.31 -11.31
C GLU A 237 6.49 49.94 -10.64
N ARG A 238 6.84 49.90 -9.35
CA ARG A 238 6.94 48.63 -8.60
C ARG A 238 5.60 47.89 -8.56
N ASP A 239 4.50 48.58 -8.34
CA ASP A 239 3.17 47.97 -8.28
C ASP A 239 2.76 47.44 -9.67
N ARG A 240 3.11 48.15 -10.75
CA ARG A 240 2.90 47.66 -12.12
C ARG A 240 3.75 46.43 -12.42
N ALA A 241 5.01 46.40 -11.98
CA ALA A 241 5.87 45.24 -12.15
C ALA A 241 5.30 44.01 -11.42
N LYS A 242 4.90 44.17 -10.15
CA LYS A 242 4.23 43.10 -9.38
C LYS A 242 2.96 42.61 -10.06
N TRP A 243 2.13 43.53 -10.53
CA TRP A 243 0.91 43.18 -11.24
C TRP A 243 1.20 42.38 -12.52
N ASN A 244 2.21 42.78 -13.29
CA ASN A 244 2.62 42.06 -14.49
C ASN A 244 3.14 40.65 -14.17
N THR A 245 3.96 40.50 -13.12
CA THR A 245 4.43 39.18 -12.66
C THR A 245 3.27 38.28 -12.24
N LEU A 246 2.32 38.80 -11.45
CA LEU A 246 1.12 38.03 -11.06
C LEU A 246 0.27 37.65 -12.27
N MET A 247 0.11 38.55 -13.25
CA MET A 247 -0.62 38.26 -14.49
C MET A 247 0.07 37.18 -15.33
N GLU A 248 1.40 37.18 -15.37
CA GLU A 248 2.19 36.15 -16.05
C GLU A 248 2.07 34.78 -15.34
N GLU A 249 2.12 34.75 -14.01
CA GLU A 249 1.88 33.54 -13.22
C GLU A 249 0.45 33.01 -13.41
N ILE A 250 -0.55 33.89 -13.46
CA ILE A 250 -1.93 33.51 -13.78
C ILE A 250 -2.02 32.94 -15.19
N ALA A 251 -1.37 33.55 -16.18
CA ALA A 251 -1.36 33.05 -17.56
C ALA A 251 -0.68 31.68 -17.66
N LYS A 252 0.45 31.49 -16.98
CA LYS A 252 1.16 30.21 -16.87
C LYS A 252 0.31 29.14 -16.20
N SER A 253 -0.36 29.49 -15.09
CA SER A 253 -1.24 28.57 -14.36
C SER A 253 -2.44 28.16 -15.21
N LYS A 254 -3.01 29.08 -16.01
CA LYS A 254 -4.08 28.77 -16.96
C LYS A 254 -3.60 27.79 -18.05
N LEU A 255 -2.43 28.04 -18.64
CA LEU A 255 -1.85 27.14 -19.64
C LEU A 255 -1.65 25.73 -19.06
N GLN A 256 -1.07 25.63 -17.86
CA GLN A 256 -0.88 24.36 -17.19
C GLN A 256 -2.20 23.64 -16.90
N ASN A 257 -3.24 24.39 -16.52
CA ASN A 257 -4.57 23.82 -16.30
C ASN A 257 -5.18 23.28 -17.61
N ASP A 258 -5.04 24.00 -18.72
CA ASP A 258 -5.51 23.55 -20.04
C ASP A 258 -4.76 22.30 -20.53
N GLU A 259 -3.44 22.22 -20.28
CA GLU A 259 -2.62 21.05 -20.56
C GLU A 259 -3.05 19.83 -19.72
N LEU A 260 -3.27 20.03 -18.42
CA LEU A 260 -3.76 18.97 -17.52
C LEU A 260 -5.15 18.50 -17.92
N GLN A 261 -6.05 19.42 -18.27
CA GLN A 261 -7.40 19.08 -18.74
C GLN A 261 -7.36 18.28 -20.05
N THR A 262 -6.45 18.63 -20.97
CA THR A 262 -6.24 17.89 -22.22
C THR A 262 -5.71 16.48 -21.93
N SER A 263 -4.69 16.37 -21.07
CA SER A 263 -4.12 15.08 -20.64
C SER A 263 -5.17 14.20 -19.97
N PHE A 264 -5.97 14.77 -19.07
CA PHE A 264 -7.08 14.08 -18.42
C PHE A 264 -8.09 13.54 -19.43
N GLY A 265 -8.51 14.35 -20.41
CA GLY A 265 -9.43 13.92 -21.46
C GLY A 265 -8.86 12.81 -22.37
N ILE A 266 -7.54 12.76 -22.57
CA ILE A 266 -6.88 11.64 -23.27
C ILE A 266 -6.94 10.37 -22.42
N LYS A 267 -6.61 10.48 -21.13
CA LYS A 267 -6.64 9.35 -20.19
C LYS A 267 -8.04 8.78 -20.00
N GLU A 268 -9.07 9.63 -19.97
CA GLU A 268 -10.46 9.20 -19.89
C GLU A 268 -10.90 8.38 -21.12
N LYS A 269 -10.45 8.78 -22.31
CA LYS A 269 -10.65 8.00 -23.54
C LYS A 269 -9.91 6.67 -23.49
N GLU A 270 -8.67 6.65 -23.04
CA GLU A 270 -7.86 5.43 -22.86
C GLU A 270 -8.55 4.42 -21.92
N VAL A 271 -9.01 4.89 -20.75
CA VAL A 271 -9.79 4.07 -19.80
C VAL A 271 -11.05 3.51 -20.46
N THR A 272 -11.76 4.32 -21.23
CA THR A 272 -12.96 3.87 -21.95
C THR A 272 -12.64 2.80 -23.01
N TYR A 273 -11.56 2.96 -23.76
CA TYR A 273 -11.10 1.96 -24.73
C TYR A 273 -10.71 0.65 -24.06
N LEU A 274 -9.95 0.71 -22.96
CA LEU A 274 -9.55 -0.47 -22.20
C LEU A 274 -10.74 -1.19 -21.60
N LYS A 275 -11.72 -0.45 -21.06
CA LYS A 275 -12.97 -1.02 -20.56
C LYS A 275 -13.72 -1.77 -21.67
N ARG A 276 -13.90 -1.16 -22.84
CA ARG A 276 -14.53 -1.83 -24.00
C ARG A 276 -13.75 -3.05 -24.48
N ALA A 277 -12.42 -2.99 -24.46
CA ALA A 277 -11.57 -4.12 -24.82
C ALA A 277 -11.73 -5.28 -23.82
N LEU A 278 -11.74 -4.98 -22.52
CA LEU A 278 -12.00 -5.95 -21.45
C LEU A 278 -13.40 -6.56 -21.56
N GLU A 279 -14.43 -5.75 -21.79
CA GLU A 279 -15.79 -6.22 -22.04
C GLU A 279 -15.85 -7.14 -23.28
N SER A 280 -15.11 -6.83 -24.34
CA SER A 280 -15.02 -7.68 -25.53
C SER A 280 -14.33 -9.02 -25.23
N VAL A 281 -13.22 -9.02 -24.49
CA VAL A 281 -12.52 -10.24 -24.06
C VAL A 281 -13.41 -11.07 -23.14
N TYR A 282 -14.06 -10.44 -22.18
CA TYR A 282 -14.98 -11.08 -21.26
C TYR A 282 -16.17 -11.72 -21.98
N SER A 283 -16.77 -11.00 -22.94
CA SER A 283 -17.85 -11.52 -23.78
C SER A 283 -17.39 -12.74 -24.60
N ARG A 284 -16.21 -12.69 -25.20
CA ARG A 284 -15.62 -13.84 -25.92
C ARG A 284 -15.35 -15.02 -24.98
N PHE A 285 -14.86 -14.76 -23.78
CA PHE A 285 -14.58 -15.80 -22.79
C PHE A 285 -15.88 -16.49 -22.34
N ARG A 286 -16.88 -15.70 -21.97
CA ARG A 286 -18.21 -16.20 -21.57
C ARG A 286 -18.90 -16.94 -22.71
N SER A 287 -18.86 -16.43 -23.93
CA SER A 287 -19.42 -17.12 -25.11
C SER A 287 -18.68 -18.42 -25.43
N ARG A 288 -17.35 -18.48 -25.22
CA ARG A 288 -16.58 -19.73 -25.35
C ARG A 288 -16.94 -20.74 -24.27
N GLU A 289 -17.20 -20.28 -23.06
CA GLU A 289 -17.65 -21.11 -21.94
C GLU A 289 -19.07 -21.63 -22.16
N GLU A 290 -19.97 -20.81 -22.71
CA GLU A 290 -21.34 -21.20 -23.10
C GLU A 290 -21.37 -22.14 -24.32
N ASN A 291 -20.41 -22.02 -25.25
CA ASN A 291 -20.26 -22.90 -26.41
C ASN A 291 -19.45 -24.18 -26.12
N ARG A 292 -18.89 -24.34 -24.92
CA ARG A 292 -18.46 -25.67 -24.47
C ARG A 292 -19.75 -26.46 -24.33
N GLU A 293 -19.93 -27.53 -25.13
CA GLU A 293 -21.03 -28.48 -24.90
C GLU A 293 -21.11 -28.79 -23.40
N PRO A 294 -22.32 -29.02 -22.85
CA PRO A 294 -22.48 -29.35 -21.44
C PRO A 294 -21.83 -30.71 -21.20
N GLU A 295 -20.51 -30.70 -21.06
CA GLU A 295 -19.66 -31.77 -20.59
C GLU A 295 -20.06 -31.96 -19.14
N VAL A 296 -21.18 -32.67 -19.00
CA VAL A 296 -21.89 -33.08 -17.80
C VAL A 296 -21.76 -32.09 -16.66
N ASP A 297 -22.76 -31.21 -16.50
CA ASP A 297 -22.83 -30.20 -15.44
C ASP A 297 -22.33 -30.79 -14.12
N ALA A 298 -21.07 -30.49 -13.80
CA ALA A 298 -20.36 -31.12 -12.70
C ALA A 298 -21.03 -30.79 -11.37
N GLN A 299 -21.71 -29.64 -11.32
CA GLN A 299 -22.48 -29.20 -10.18
C GLN A 299 -23.79 -29.99 -10.05
N LEU A 300 -24.45 -30.32 -11.16
CA LEU A 300 -25.63 -31.19 -11.17
C LEU A 300 -25.27 -32.65 -10.84
N MET A 301 -24.13 -33.16 -11.31
CA MET A 301 -23.62 -34.49 -10.92
C MET A 301 -23.23 -34.53 -9.44
N ALA A 302 -22.54 -33.50 -8.93
CA ALA A 302 -22.21 -33.40 -7.51
C ALA A 302 -23.48 -33.33 -6.65
N ALA A 303 -24.48 -32.56 -7.06
CA ALA A 303 -25.76 -32.48 -6.35
C ALA A 303 -26.47 -33.85 -6.29
N ARG A 304 -26.54 -34.59 -7.41
CA ARG A 304 -27.12 -35.95 -7.43
C ARG A 304 -26.32 -36.93 -6.60
N ALA A 305 -24.99 -36.83 -6.60
CA ALA A 305 -24.13 -37.68 -5.78
C ALA A 305 -24.34 -37.42 -4.29
N ILE A 306 -24.51 -36.15 -3.87
CA ILE A 306 -24.80 -35.78 -2.48
C ILE A 306 -26.18 -36.32 -2.07
N GLU A 307 -27.19 -36.23 -2.94
CA GLU A 307 -28.54 -36.74 -2.66
C GLU A 307 -28.55 -38.27 -2.49
N ASP A 308 -27.89 -39.02 -3.38
CA ASP A 308 -27.79 -40.49 -3.27
C ASP A 308 -27.01 -40.92 -2.01
N LEU A 309 -25.96 -40.17 -1.64
CA LEU A 309 -25.21 -40.44 -0.42
C LEU A 309 -26.06 -40.20 0.83
N THR A 310 -26.84 -39.11 0.84
CA THR A 310 -27.74 -38.76 1.94
C THR A 310 -28.85 -39.82 2.09
N GLN A 311 -29.41 -40.30 0.98
CA GLN A 311 -30.41 -41.36 0.99
C GLN A 311 -29.85 -42.66 1.59
N LYS A 312 -28.61 -43.02 1.24
CA LYS A 312 -27.93 -44.19 1.81
C LYS A 312 -27.64 -44.01 3.29
N ASP A 313 -27.23 -42.83 3.73
CA ASP A 313 -27.02 -42.55 5.16
C ASP A 313 -28.31 -42.71 5.96
N ASP A 314 -29.46 -42.31 5.40
CA ASP A 314 -30.75 -42.49 6.04
C ASP A 314 -31.21 -43.95 6.03
N GLU A 315 -30.96 -44.71 4.95
CA GLU A 315 -31.19 -46.16 4.91
C GLU A 315 -30.33 -46.90 5.94
N ILE A 316 -29.05 -46.52 6.08
CA ILE A 316 -28.13 -47.06 7.09
C ILE A 316 -28.67 -46.80 8.51
N LYS A 317 -29.16 -45.58 8.79
CA LYS A 317 -29.77 -45.27 10.10
C LYS A 317 -30.99 -46.14 10.37
N VAL A 318 -31.86 -46.34 9.38
CA VAL A 318 -33.04 -47.20 9.52
C VAL A 318 -32.63 -48.64 9.79
N LEU A 319 -31.72 -49.21 9.00
CA LEU A 319 -31.22 -50.57 9.18
C LEU A 319 -30.54 -50.76 10.53
N ASN A 320 -29.74 -49.79 10.98
CA ASN A 320 -29.13 -49.82 12.31
C ASN A 320 -30.17 -49.81 13.42
N SER A 321 -31.24 -49.01 13.29
CA SER A 321 -32.33 -49.00 14.26
C SER A 321 -33.09 -50.33 14.30
N GLU A 322 -33.24 -50.99 13.15
CA GLU A 322 -33.90 -52.30 13.06
C GLU A 322 -33.00 -53.43 13.61
N ILE A 323 -31.69 -53.36 13.36
CA ILE A 323 -30.71 -54.26 13.99
C ILE A 323 -30.77 -54.13 15.51
N GLU A 324 -30.77 -52.92 16.05
CA GLU A 324 -30.86 -52.71 17.50
C GLU A 324 -32.19 -53.20 18.07
N LYS A 325 -33.31 -52.99 17.35
CA LYS A 325 -34.61 -53.55 17.72
C LYS A 325 -34.61 -55.08 17.72
N LEU A 326 -34.06 -55.71 16.68
CA LEU A 326 -33.98 -57.18 16.57
C LEU A 326 -33.04 -57.77 17.63
N LYS A 327 -31.92 -57.11 17.94
CA LYS A 327 -31.05 -57.49 19.06
C LYS A 327 -31.79 -57.41 20.39
N ALA A 328 -32.57 -56.35 20.62
CA ALA A 328 -33.39 -56.21 21.82
C ALA A 328 -34.48 -57.29 21.90
N GLU A 329 -35.17 -57.61 20.80
CA GLU A 329 -36.16 -58.69 20.75
C GLU A 329 -35.52 -60.08 20.99
N LEU A 330 -34.32 -60.33 20.46
CA LEU A 330 -33.55 -61.55 20.73
C LEU A 330 -33.05 -61.63 22.18
N ALA A 331 -32.78 -60.49 22.82
CA ALA A 331 -32.41 -60.43 24.23
C ALA A 331 -33.60 -60.68 25.16
N VAL A 332 -34.81 -60.27 24.76
CA VAL A 332 -36.05 -60.46 25.55
C VAL A 332 -36.68 -61.85 25.30
N LYS A 333 -36.49 -62.45 24.12
CA LYS A 333 -36.96 -63.80 23.83
C LYS A 333 -36.14 -64.81 24.64
N PRO A 334 -36.73 -65.57 25.58
CA PRO A 334 -35.98 -66.57 26.32
C PRO A 334 -35.40 -67.55 25.32
N ARG A 335 -34.05 -67.59 25.25
CA ARG A 335 -33.31 -68.59 24.50
C ARG A 335 -33.85 -69.95 24.94
N PHE A 336 -34.23 -70.80 24.00
CA PHE A 336 -34.36 -72.22 24.28
C PHE A 336 -32.98 -72.67 24.77
N ILE A 337 -32.86 -72.90 26.08
CA ILE A 337 -31.65 -73.34 26.73
C ILE A 337 -31.54 -74.84 26.39
N THR A 338 -30.81 -75.16 25.32
CA THR A 338 -30.46 -76.50 24.78
C THR A 338 -31.35 -77.14 23.69
N GLU A 339 -30.68 -77.71 22.67
CA GLU A 339 -31.26 -78.52 21.59
C GLU A 339 -31.94 -79.81 22.09
N GLN A 340 -31.57 -80.26 23.31
CA GLN A 340 -32.15 -81.41 24.00
C GLN A 340 -33.58 -81.14 24.50
N ASP A 341 -33.87 -79.93 25.00
CA ASP A 341 -35.21 -79.56 25.49
C ASP A 341 -36.23 -79.37 24.35
N PHE A 342 -35.77 -78.97 23.16
CA PHE A 342 -36.63 -78.83 21.98
C PHE A 342 -37.09 -80.20 21.44
N LYS A 343 -36.25 -81.25 21.53
CA LYS A 343 -36.57 -82.61 21.05
C LYS A 343 -37.51 -83.38 21.98
N HIS A 344 -37.62 -83.02 23.25
CA HIS A 344 -38.48 -83.71 24.23
C HIS A 344 -39.93 -83.19 24.26
N ARG A 345 -40.21 -82.00 23.72
CA ARG A 345 -41.56 -81.39 23.73
C ARG A 345 -42.26 -81.31 22.37
N VAL A 346 -41.56 -81.59 21.27
CA VAL A 346 -42.15 -81.58 19.92
C VAL A 346 -42.25 -83.03 19.43
N PRO A 347 -43.46 -83.63 19.34
CA PRO A 347 -43.61 -84.93 18.70
C PRO A 347 -43.20 -84.80 17.22
N PRO A 348 -42.49 -85.78 16.64
CA PRO A 348 -42.05 -85.69 15.26
C PRO A 348 -43.27 -85.55 14.32
N PRO A 349 -43.23 -84.63 13.35
CA PRO A 349 -44.32 -84.48 12.39
C PRO A 349 -44.48 -85.75 11.54
N PRO A 350 -45.71 -86.11 11.15
CA PRO A 350 -45.98 -87.28 10.33
C PRO A 350 -45.31 -87.16 8.95
N PRO A 351 -44.86 -88.29 8.37
CA PRO A 351 -44.12 -88.28 7.11
C PRO A 351 -44.96 -87.71 5.95
N PRO A 352 -44.36 -86.87 5.08
CA PRO A 352 -45.07 -86.30 3.94
C PRO A 352 -45.39 -87.34 2.86
N PRO A 353 -46.56 -87.22 2.19
CA PRO A 353 -46.97 -88.12 1.12
C PRO A 353 -46.13 -87.94 -0.15
N PRO A 354 -46.04 -88.99 -1.00
CA PRO A 354 -45.10 -89.08 -2.11
C PRO A 354 -45.37 -88.07 -3.23
N VAL A 355 -44.31 -87.36 -3.62
CA VAL A 355 -44.28 -86.45 -4.77
C VAL A 355 -44.28 -87.26 -6.06
N LYS A 356 -45.21 -86.96 -6.97
CA LYS A 356 -45.21 -87.48 -8.35
C LYS A 356 -44.42 -86.55 -9.29
N PRO A 357 -43.61 -87.08 -10.22
CA PRO A 357 -42.81 -86.29 -11.14
C PRO A 357 -43.55 -86.04 -12.48
N LYS A 358 -43.40 -84.85 -13.05
CA LYS A 358 -43.57 -84.58 -14.50
C LYS A 358 -42.56 -83.50 -14.88
N ARG A 359 -41.39 -83.88 -15.39
CA ARG A 359 -41.02 -84.24 -16.78
C ARG A 359 -40.89 -83.01 -17.69
N ALA A 360 -39.63 -82.83 -18.10
CA ALA A 360 -39.06 -81.87 -19.04
C ALA A 360 -39.64 -81.90 -20.45
N VAL A 361 -39.27 -80.87 -21.24
CA VAL A 361 -39.12 -80.74 -22.72
C VAL A 361 -39.19 -79.22 -22.99
N THR A 362 -38.36 -78.49 -23.75
CA THR A 362 -37.18 -78.72 -24.61
C THR A 362 -36.59 -77.33 -24.96
N ALA A 363 -35.27 -77.24 -25.16
CA ALA A 363 -34.60 -76.13 -25.85
C ALA A 363 -34.84 -76.18 -27.38
N PRO A 364 -34.47 -75.15 -28.17
CA PRO A 364 -33.13 -75.17 -28.79
C PRO A 364 -32.45 -73.81 -29.09
N ALA A 365 -31.11 -73.90 -29.21
CA ALA A 365 -30.15 -73.22 -30.11
C ALA A 365 -30.09 -71.67 -30.16
N MET A 366 -29.02 -71.01 -29.68
CA MET A 366 -27.67 -70.84 -30.27
C MET A 366 -27.64 -69.98 -31.55
N GLU A 367 -27.10 -68.77 -31.44
CA GLU A 367 -26.25 -68.18 -32.48
C GLU A 367 -25.24 -67.18 -31.85
N ASN A 368 -23.97 -67.40 -32.19
CA ASN A 368 -22.79 -66.61 -31.82
C ASN A 368 -22.64 -65.42 -32.77
N GLY A 369 -22.18 -64.28 -32.24
CA GLY A 369 -21.65 -63.16 -33.02
C GLY A 369 -20.54 -62.46 -32.25
N THR A 370 -19.30 -62.70 -32.70
CA THR A 370 -18.01 -62.23 -32.20
C THR A 370 -17.73 -60.73 -32.42
N ASP A 371 -16.93 -60.17 -31.51
CA ASP A 371 -15.84 -59.17 -31.66
C ASP A 371 -15.99 -57.95 -32.60
N GLY A 372 -15.49 -56.80 -32.12
CA GLY A 372 -14.88 -55.83 -33.04
C GLY A 372 -14.93 -54.36 -32.61
N THR A 373 -13.91 -53.96 -31.86
CA THR A 373 -13.40 -52.59 -31.69
C THR A 373 -13.37 -51.77 -32.98
N SER A 374 -13.81 -50.50 -32.95
CA SER A 374 -13.34 -49.44 -33.86
C SER A 374 -13.60 -48.05 -33.27
N THR A 375 -12.50 -47.46 -32.79
CA THR A 375 -12.25 -46.05 -32.53
C THR A 375 -12.66 -45.13 -33.70
N THR A 376 -13.37 -44.04 -33.40
CA THR A 376 -13.55 -42.90 -34.32
C THR A 376 -12.95 -41.63 -33.73
N LEU A 377 -11.86 -41.16 -34.34
CA LEU A 377 -11.25 -39.84 -34.15
C LEU A 377 -12.15 -38.75 -34.76
N PRO A 378 -12.25 -37.54 -34.16
CA PRO A 378 -12.96 -36.42 -34.77
C PRO A 378 -12.10 -35.68 -35.82
N SER A 379 -12.76 -35.24 -36.89
CA SER A 379 -12.20 -34.51 -38.04
C SER A 379 -11.76 -33.07 -37.73
N PRO A 380 -10.75 -32.53 -38.45
CA PRO A 380 -10.22 -31.18 -38.19
C PRO A 380 -11.13 -30.05 -38.73
N PRO A 381 -11.09 -28.85 -38.14
CA PRO A 381 -11.92 -27.72 -38.54
C PRO A 381 -11.42 -27.02 -39.83
N PRO A 382 -12.31 -26.30 -40.55
CA PRO A 382 -11.98 -25.65 -41.82
C PRO A 382 -11.12 -24.37 -41.65
N PRO A 383 -10.34 -23.98 -42.68
CA PRO A 383 -9.45 -22.82 -42.61
C PRO A 383 -10.19 -21.47 -42.72
N PRO A 384 -9.62 -20.39 -42.15
CA PRO A 384 -10.22 -19.05 -42.15
C PRO A 384 -10.14 -18.33 -43.52
N PRO A 385 -11.07 -17.39 -43.80
CA PRO A 385 -11.13 -16.65 -45.05
C PRO A 385 -10.01 -15.59 -45.18
N PRO A 386 -9.57 -15.26 -46.41
CA PRO A 386 -8.49 -14.33 -46.67
C PRO A 386 -8.87 -12.86 -46.37
N PRO A 387 -7.90 -12.02 -45.97
CA PRO A 387 -8.14 -10.61 -45.66
C PRO A 387 -8.45 -9.79 -46.92
N PRO A 388 -9.24 -8.70 -46.80
CA PRO A 388 -9.49 -7.76 -47.90
C PRO A 388 -8.19 -7.06 -48.32
N GLY A 389 -7.94 -7.01 -49.63
CA GLY A 389 -6.82 -6.30 -50.24
C GLY A 389 -6.95 -4.76 -50.17
N PRO A 390 -5.88 -4.03 -50.53
CA PRO A 390 -5.58 -2.65 -50.14
C PRO A 390 -6.56 -1.58 -50.63
#